data_AF-A0A525IE74-F1
#
_entry.id   AF-A0A525IE74-F1
#
_cell.length_a   1.000
_cell.length_b   1.000
_cell.length_c   1.000
_cell.angle_alpha   90.00
_cell.angle_beta   90.00
_cell.angle_gamma   90.00
#
_symmetry.space_group_name_H-M   'P 1'
#
loop_
_entity.id
_entity.type
_entity.pdbx_description
1 polymer ?
#
loop_
_entity_poly.entity_id
_entity_poly.type
_entity_poly.pdbx_seq_one_letter_code
_entity_poly.pdbx_strand_id
1 'polypeptide(L)' 'MSGKLKIHVDQDKCQGHARCKSLAPELFELDKFGNAHEIGDGSVPKELEDKAWLAQANCPEIAIEVIEE' A
#
# COMPACT_ATOMS: atom_id res chain seq x y z
N MET A 1 -3.85 -3.07 -20.61
CA MET A 1 -4.25 -1.87 -19.86
C MET A 1 -3.00 -1.39 -19.14
N SER A 2 -2.60 -0.14 -19.30
CA SER A 2 -1.43 0.41 -18.59
C SER A 2 -1.76 1.84 -18.16
N GLY A 3 -2.73 1.96 -17.25
CA GLY A 3 -2.87 3.16 -16.44
C GLY A 3 -1.77 3.19 -15.39
N LYS A 4 -1.42 4.37 -14.88
CA LYS A 4 -0.48 4.44 -13.75
C LYS A 4 -1.22 4.06 -12.48
N LEU A 5 -0.62 3.23 -11.64
CA LEU A 5 -1.20 2.91 -10.34
C LEU A 5 -0.66 3.83 -9.25
N LYS A 6 -1.53 4.19 -8.32
CA LYS A 6 -1.16 4.78 -7.03
C LYS A 6 -1.74 4.00 -5.86
N ILE A 7 -1.04 4.04 -4.74
CA ILE A 7 -1.51 3.50 -3.45
C ILE A 7 -1.85 4.64 -2.51
N HIS A 8 -2.91 4.45 -1.74
CA HIS A 8 -3.21 5.26 -0.56
C HIS A 8 -3.53 4.37 0.65
N VAL A 9 -3.03 4.73 1.83
CA VAL A 9 -3.39 4.09 3.10
C VAL A 9 -4.28 4.99 3.95
N ASP A 10 -5.52 4.56 4.15
CA ASP A 10 -6.48 5.17 5.07
C ASP A 10 -6.01 4.98 6.52
N GLN A 11 -5.58 6.08 7.14
CA GLN A 11 -5.01 6.07 8.50
C GLN A 11 -6.05 5.80 9.59
N ASP A 12 -7.34 6.06 9.33
CA ASP A 12 -8.39 5.79 10.31
C ASP A 12 -8.72 4.28 10.36
N LYS A 13 -8.54 3.58 9.23
CA LYS A 13 -8.71 2.12 9.16
C LYS A 13 -7.46 1.35 9.56
N CYS A 14 -6.27 1.91 9.35
CA CYS A 14 -5.02 1.19 9.59
C CYS A 14 -4.82 0.83 11.07
N GLN A 15 -4.69 -0.46 11.37
CA GLN A 15 -4.44 -0.98 12.74
C GLN A 15 -3.02 -1.57 12.89
N GLY A 16 -2.07 -1.19 12.03
CA GLY A 16 -0.66 -1.55 12.21
C GLY A 16 -0.28 -3.03 12.04
N HIS A 17 -1.03 -3.81 11.26
CA HIS A 17 -0.76 -5.24 11.02
C HIS A 17 0.55 -5.54 10.26
N ALA A 18 1.17 -4.52 9.64
CA ALA A 18 2.44 -4.60 8.90
C ALA A 18 2.51 -5.63 7.74
N ARG A 19 1.41 -6.25 7.33
CA ARG A 19 1.37 -7.19 6.18
C ARG A 19 1.79 -6.51 4.87
N CYS A 20 1.32 -5.30 4.63
CA CYS A 20 1.73 -4.49 3.48
C CYS A 20 3.24 -4.26 3.44
N LYS A 21 3.85 -3.88 4.58
CA LYS A 21 5.31 -3.73 4.68
C LYS A 21 6.06 -5.04 4.43
N SER A 22 5.51 -6.17 4.88
CA SER A 22 6.14 -7.48 4.64
C SER A 22 6.05 -7.93 3.18
N LEU A 23 4.96 -7.63 2.48
CA LEU A 23 4.71 -8.08 1.10
C LEU A 23 5.34 -7.16 0.06
N ALA A 24 5.31 -5.85 0.33
CA ALA A 24 5.76 -4.80 -0.56
C ALA A 24 6.57 -3.73 0.20
N PRO A 25 7.74 -4.11 0.76
CA PRO A 25 8.56 -3.18 1.53
C PRO A 25 9.01 -1.94 0.74
N GLU A 26 8.97 -2.02 -0.60
CA GLU A 26 9.30 -0.95 -1.54
C GLU A 26 8.16 0.06 -1.75
N LEU A 27 6.93 -0.25 -1.32
CA LEU A 27 5.75 0.59 -1.53
C LEU A 27 5.22 1.22 -0.23
N PHE A 28 5.52 0.62 0.92
CA PHE A 28 5.00 1.04 2.22
C PHE A 28 6.11 1.32 3.22
N GLU A 29 5.92 2.33 4.05
CA GLU A 29 6.70 2.58 5.27
C GLU A 29 5.81 2.49 6.49
N LEU A 30 6.42 2.21 7.65
CA LEU A 30 5.73 2.21 8.93
C LEU A 30 6.23 3.42 9.73
N ASP A 31 5.29 4.13 10.35
CA ASP A 31 5.63 5.19 11.28
C ASP A 31 6.10 4.61 12.64
N LYS A 32 6.40 5.49 13.59
CA LYS A 32 6.85 5.11 14.94
C LYS A 32 5.79 4.38 15.78
N PHE A 33 4.54 4.40 15.35
CA PHE A 33 3.40 3.74 16.01
C PHE A 33 3.02 2.42 15.31
N GLY A 34 3.66 2.10 14.19
CA GLY A 34 3.43 0.89 13.41
C GLY A 34 2.37 1.04 12.31
N ASN A 35 1.81 2.23 12.12
CA ASN A 35 0.84 2.48 11.05
C ASN A 35 1.55 2.62 9.71
N ALA A 36 0.97 2.01 8.69
CA ALA A 36 1.51 2.04 7.33
C ALA A 36 1.11 3.32 6.59
N HIS A 37 1.98 3.79 5.70
CA HIS A 37 1.70 4.82 4.71
C HIS A 37 2.46 4.50 3.42
N GLU A 38 1.97 5.01 2.29
CA GLU A 38 2.64 4.94 1.00
C GLU A 38 3.98 5.68 1.00
N ILE A 39 4.98 5.14 0.29
CA ILE A 39 6.25 5.83 0.09
C ILE A 39 6.10 6.89 -1.01
N GLY A 40 6.60 8.09 -0.74
CA GLY A 40 6.57 9.20 -1.70
C GLY A 40 5.14 9.69 -1.96
N ASP A 41 4.76 9.78 -3.24
CA ASP A 41 3.41 10.19 -3.66
C ASP A 41 2.47 9.00 -3.93
N GLY A 42 2.88 7.80 -3.52
CA GLY A 42 2.14 6.57 -3.72
C GLY A 42 2.23 5.99 -5.13
N SER A 43 3.00 6.58 -6.04
CA SER A 43 3.21 6.03 -7.39
C SER A 43 3.79 4.63 -7.34
N VAL A 44 3.15 3.70 -8.03
CA VAL A 44 3.57 2.29 -8.09
C VAL A 44 4.37 2.06 -9.36
N PRO A 45 5.66 1.65 -9.26
CA PRO A 45 6.43 1.18 -10.40
C PRO A 45 5.75 -0.03 -11.05
N LYS A 46 5.88 -0.15 -12.38
CA LYS A 46 5.19 -1.17 -13.16
C LYS A 46 5.52 -2.59 -12.70
N GLU A 47 6.76 -2.82 -12.28
CA GLU A 47 7.25 -4.09 -11.74
C GLU A 47 6.69 -4.44 -10.34
N LEU A 48 6.02 -3.50 -9.67
CA LEU A 48 5.43 -3.66 -8.34
C LEU A 48 3.89 -3.61 -8.34
N GLU A 49 3.24 -3.52 -9.50
CA GLU A 49 1.77 -3.47 -9.60
C GLU A 49 1.10 -4.69 -8.93
N ASP A 50 1.61 -5.90 -9.19
CA ASP A 50 1.10 -7.12 -8.55
C ASP A 50 1.27 -7.09 -7.02
N LYS A 51 2.37 -6.49 -6.53
CA LYS A 51 2.60 -6.33 -5.09
C LYS A 51 1.65 -5.31 -4.47
N ALA A 52 1.27 -4.26 -5.19
CA ALA A 52 0.27 -3.28 -4.75
C ALA A 52 -1.09 -3.96 -4.53
N TRP A 53 -1.56 -4.71 -5.53
CA TRP A 53 -2.81 -5.48 -5.44
C TRP A 53 -2.76 -6.54 -4.34
N LEU A 54 -1.63 -7.24 -4.20
CA LEU A 54 -1.45 -8.23 -3.14
C LEU A 54 -1.50 -7.58 -1.76
N ALA A 55 -0.84 -6.43 -1.57
CA ALA A 55 -0.88 -5.70 -0.30
C ALA A 55 -2.31 -5.25 0.04
N GLN A 56 -3.05 -4.71 -0.94
CA GLN A 56 -4.46 -4.36 -0.77
C GLN A 56 -5.31 -5.56 -0.33
N ALA A 57 -5.24 -6.68 -1.08
CA ALA A 57 -6.02 -7.88 -0.79
C ALA A 57 -5.69 -8.53 0.56
N ASN A 58 -4.50 -8.25 1.11
CA ASN A 58 -4.03 -8.83 2.37
C ASN A 58 -4.17 -7.89 3.58
N CYS A 59 -4.63 -6.65 3.40
CA CYS A 59 -4.90 -5.76 4.52
C CYS A 59 -6.17 -6.22 5.27
N PRO A 60 -6.09 -6.66 6.54
CA PRO A 60 -7.27 -7.14 7.27
C PRO A 60 -8.35 -6.06 7.46
N GLU A 61 -7.92 -4.80 7.51
CA GLU A 61 -8.77 -3.64 7.78
C GLU A 61 -9.29 -2.95 6.52
N ILE A 62 -8.93 -3.46 5.33
CA ILE A 62 -9.31 -2.86 4.04
C ILE A 62 -8.87 -1.37 3.99
N ALA A 63 -7.69 -1.08 4.55
CA ALA A 63 -7.15 0.27 4.68
C ALA A 63 -6.36 0.73 3.45
N ILE A 64 -6.15 -0.13 2.45
CA ILE A 64 -5.27 0.16 1.31
C ILE A 64 -6.12 0.26 0.05
N GLU A 65 -5.99 1.39 -0.65
CA GLU A 65 -6.60 1.63 -1.95
C GLU A 65 -5.53 1.62 -3.03
N VAL A 66 -5.82 0.97 -4.15
CA VAL A 66 -5.01 1.01 -5.37
C VAL A 66 -5.87 1.68 -6.43
N ILE A 67 -5.38 2.79 -6.97
CA ILE A 67 -6.12 3.71 -7.85
C ILE A 67 -5.47 3.67 -9.23
N GLU A 68 -6.28 3.46 -10.27
CA GLU A 68 -5.85 3.59 -11.67
C GLU A 68 -5.98 5.05 -12.14
N GLU A 69 -4.89 5.63 -12.65
CA GLU A 69 -4.80 6.94 -13.32
C GLU A 69 -4.65 6.82 -14.84
#